data_AF-A0A318MUR8-F1
#
_entry.id   AF-A0A318MUR8-F1
#
_cell.length_a   1.000
_cell.length_b   1.000
_cell.length_c   1.000
_cell.angle_alpha   90.00
_cell.angle_beta   90.00
_cell.angle_gamma   90.00
#
_symmetry.space_group_name_H-M   'P 1'
#
loop_
_entity.id
_entity.type
_entity.pdbx_description
1 polymer ?
#
loop_
_entity_poly.entity_id
_entity_poly.type
_entity_poly.pdbx_seq_one_letter_code
_entity_poly.pdbx_strand_id
1 'polypeptide(L)'
;MFSNSDLIKIIKEVALEQTYQVDEGNSKFIYLANWHGVAFEIKENSSGYLQVHQWEENERYGRAVYSLRSISDVIHFCSILISSSNIRAKRQS
;
A
#
# COMPACT_ATOMS: atom_id res chain seq x y z
N MET A 1 18.16 4.10 11.87
CA MET A 1 17.65 3.15 10.86
C MET A 1 16.16 2.97 11.13
N PHE A 2 15.29 3.12 10.14
CA PHE A 2 13.84 3.00 10.32
C PHE A 2 13.46 1.54 10.58
N SER A 3 12.56 1.30 11.53
CA SER A 3 11.95 -0.03 11.70
C SER A 3 10.84 -0.25 10.66
N ASN A 4 10.49 -1.51 10.40
CA ASN A 4 9.34 -1.86 9.55
C ASN A 4 8.04 -1.18 10.02
N SER A 5 7.88 -1.03 11.34
CA SER A 5 6.75 -0.30 11.94
C SER A 5 6.76 1.19 11.57
N ASP A 6 7.91 1.84 11.55
CA ASP A 6 8.03 3.24 11.14
C ASP A 6 7.75 3.41 9.65
N LEU A 7 8.29 2.51 8.82
CA LEU A 7 8.06 2.51 7.38
C LEU A 7 6.58 2.34 7.04
N ILE A 8 5.88 1.45 7.75
CA ILE A 8 4.44 1.29 7.60
C ILE A 8 3.69 2.57 7.99
N LYS A 9 4.07 3.22 9.10
CA LYS A 9 3.41 4.47 9.51
C LYS A 9 3.49 5.51 8.40
N ILE A 10 4.67 5.69 7.78
CA ILE A 10 4.84 6.59 6.63
C ILE A 10 3.88 6.25 5.50
N ILE A 11 3.78 4.96 5.14
CA ILE A 11 2.87 4.52 4.08
C ILE A 11 1.41 4.79 4.44
N LYS A 12 1.00 4.54 5.69
CA LYS A 12 -0.36 4.79 6.17
C LYS A 12 -0.72 6.28 6.12
N GLU A 13 0.17 7.15 6.59
CA GLU A 13 -0.04 8.60 6.55
C GLU A 13 -0.24 9.09 5.11
N VAL A 14 0.62 8.67 4.18
CA VAL A 14 0.47 9.01 2.76
C VAL A 14 -0.83 8.44 2.20
N ALA A 15 -1.15 7.17 2.49
CA ALA A 15 -2.38 6.56 2.02
C ALA A 15 -3.64 7.34 2.48
N LEU A 16 -3.69 7.74 3.75
CA LEU A 16 -4.79 8.54 4.31
C LEU A 16 -4.89 9.92 3.64
N GLU A 17 -3.76 10.59 3.41
CA GLU A 17 -3.72 11.86 2.65
C GLU A 17 -4.30 11.70 1.25
N GLN A 18 -4.05 10.56 0.61
CA GLN A 18 -4.56 10.24 -0.72
C GLN A 18 -5.96 9.63 -0.71
N THR A 19 -6.69 9.71 0.41
CA THR A 19 -8.07 9.21 0.61
C THR A 19 -8.26 7.69 0.52
N TYR A 20 -7.18 6.92 0.71
CA TYR A 20 -7.30 5.48 0.89
C TYR A 20 -7.90 5.15 2.26
N GLN A 21 -8.67 4.07 2.31
CA GLN A 21 -9.06 3.46 3.57
C GLN A 21 -7.93 2.54 4.04
N VAL A 22 -7.51 2.69 5.28
CA VAL A 22 -6.45 1.90 5.88
C VAL A 22 -7.03 1.07 7.01
N ASP A 23 -6.82 -0.24 6.97
CA ASP A 23 -7.23 -1.13 8.06
C ASP A 23 -6.19 -1.12 9.20
N GLU A 24 -6.67 -1.26 10.43
CA GLU A 24 -5.87 -1.26 11.65
C GLU A 24 -5.35 -2.66 12.05
N GLY A 25 -5.75 -3.72 11.33
CA GLY A 25 -5.34 -5.11 11.61
C GLY A 25 -3.83 -5.43 11.47
N ASN A 26 -3.48 -6.67 11.86
CA ASN A 26 -2.11 -7.23 11.80
C ASN A 26 -1.51 -7.29 10.38
N SER A 27 -2.37 -7.40 9.36
CA SER A 27 -2.04 -7.22 7.95
C SER A 27 -2.51 -5.83 7.55
N LYS A 28 -1.61 -5.03 7.00
CA LYS A 28 -1.85 -3.59 6.82
C LYS A 28 -2.43 -3.38 5.42
N PHE A 29 -3.75 -3.48 5.34
CA PHE A 29 -4.50 -3.31 4.09
C PHE A 29 -4.69 -1.83 3.76
N ILE A 30 -4.52 -1.49 2.49
CA ILE A 30 -4.73 -0.16 1.91
C ILE A 30 -5.75 -0.33 0.79
N TYR A 31 -6.93 0.27 0.94
CA TYR A 31 -8.04 0.14 0.01
C TYR A 31 -8.36 1.47 -0.66
N LEU A 32 -8.74 1.41 -1.93
CA LEU A 32 -9.41 2.51 -2.63
C LEU A 32 -10.81 2.02 -3.02
N ALA A 33 -11.83 2.46 -2.28
CA ALA A 33 -13.20 1.96 -2.33
C ALA A 33 -13.86 1.99 -3.73
N ASN A 34 -14.89 1.20 -4.08
CA ASN A 34 -15.58 0.13 -3.35
C ASN A 34 -16.00 -1.04 -4.28
N TRP A 35 -15.61 -1.02 -5.56
CA TRP A 35 -16.05 -2.05 -6.52
C TRP A 35 -14.96 -2.53 -7.48
N HIS A 36 -13.94 -1.72 -7.81
CA HIS A 36 -12.86 -2.11 -8.74
C HIS A 36 -11.54 -1.32 -8.53
N GLY A 37 -11.35 -0.73 -7.34
CA GLY A 37 -10.21 0.15 -7.05
C GLY A 37 -8.96 -0.61 -6.65
N VAL A 38 -7.80 -0.07 -7.01
CA VAL A 38 -6.49 -0.62 -6.63
C VAL A 38 -6.41 -0.77 -5.10
N ALA A 39 -6.24 -2.01 -4.64
CA ALA A 39 -6.03 -2.33 -3.23
C ALA A 39 -4.69 -3.03 -3.04
N PHE A 40 -4.02 -2.71 -1.93
CA PHE A 40 -2.72 -3.24 -1.59
C PHE A 40 -2.73 -3.83 -0.18
N GLU A 41 -1.98 -4.89 0.01
CA GLU A 41 -1.70 -5.49 1.31
C GLU A 41 -0.20 -5.43 1.58
N ILE A 42 0.17 -4.95 2.76
CA ILE A 42 1.57 -4.87 3.19
C ILE A 42 1.82 -5.89 4.29
N LYS A 43 2.81 -6.76 4.05
CA LYS A 43 3.22 -7.82 4.97
C LYS A 43 4.72 -7.78 5.20
N GLU A 44 5.15 -8.14 6.40
CA GLU A 44 6.55 -8.51 6.62
C GLU A 44 6.76 -9.95 6.18
N ASN A 45 7.84 -10.19 5.44
CA ASN A 45 8.19 -11.54 5.01
C ASN A 45 9.11 -12.22 6.03
N SER A 46 9.39 -13.52 5.80
CA SER A 46 10.28 -14.30 6.67
C SER A 46 11.73 -13.80 6.72
N SER A 47 12.14 -12.94 5.78
CA SER A 47 13.47 -12.33 5.74
C SER A 47 13.53 -10.95 6.42
N GLY A 48 12.44 -10.49 7.04
CA GLY A 48 12.40 -9.27 7.84
C GLY A 48 12.21 -7.97 7.05
N TYR A 49 11.78 -8.02 5.78
CA TYR A 49 11.47 -6.83 4.99
C TYR A 49 10.01 -6.81 4.53
N LEU A 50 9.52 -5.65 4.10
CA LEU A 50 8.14 -5.46 3.72
C LEU A 50 7.88 -5.87 2.27
N GLN A 51 6.76 -6.53 2.04
CA GLN A 51 6.25 -6.92 0.73
C GLN A 51 4.90 -6.27 0.52
N VAL A 52 4.70 -5.76 -0.70
CA VAL A 52 3.42 -5.24 -1.15
C VAL A 52 2.79 -6.28 -2.06
N HIS A 53 1.55 -6.64 -1.78
CA HIS A 53 0.72 -7.51 -2.58
C HIS A 53 -0.44 -6.69 -3.14
N GLN A 54 -0.78 -6.88 -4.40
CA GLN A 54 -1.91 -6.20 -5.03
C GLN A 54 -3.13 -7.13 -5.03
N TRP A 55 -4.32 -6.56 -4.82
CA TRP A 55 -5.57 -7.26 -4.99
C TRP A 55 -5.80 -7.62 -6.46
N GLU A 56 -6.11 -8.89 -6.72
CA GLU A 56 -6.42 -9.42 -8.04
C GLU A 56 -7.93 -9.60 -8.21
N GLU A 57 -8.41 -9.65 -9.46
CA GLU A 57 -9.84 -9.83 -9.80
C GLU A 57 -10.47 -11.11 -9.21
N ASN A 58 -9.65 -12.11 -8.84
CA ASN A 58 -10.09 -13.35 -8.19
C ASN A 58 -10.32 -13.19 -6.67
N GLU A 59 -10.64 -11.99 -6.22
CA GLU A 59 -10.88 -11.65 -4.81
C GLU A 59 -9.79 -12.10 -3.83
N ARG A 60 -8.52 -11.99 -4.24
CA ARG A 60 -7.37 -12.39 -3.43
C ARG A 60 -6.19 -11.46 -3.63
N TYR A 61 -5.37 -11.32 -2.59
CA TYR A 61 -4.04 -10.72 -2.73
C TYR A 61 -3.10 -11.70 -3.41
N GLY A 62 -2.54 -11.27 -4.54
CA GLY A 62 -1.65 -12.08 -5.36
C GLY A 62 -0.24 -12.22 -4.80
N ARG A 63 0.70 -12.55 -5.68
CA ARG A 63 2.13 -12.55 -5.35
C ARG A 63 2.61 -11.15 -4.92
N ALA A 64 3.71 -11.10 -4.16
CA ALA A 64 4.36 -9.83 -3.86
C ALA A 64 4.77 -9.15 -5.17
N VAL A 65 4.29 -7.91 -5.38
CA VAL A 65 4.61 -7.08 -6.55
C VAL A 65 5.79 -6.15 -6.27
N TYR A 66 5.98 -5.74 -5.01
CA TYR A 66 7.11 -4.90 -4.59
C TYR A 66 7.75 -5.44 -3.31
N SER A 67 9.07 -5.27 -3.20
CA SER A 67 9.84 -5.51 -1.98
C SER A 67 10.37 -4.17 -1.47
N LEU A 68 9.99 -3.76 -0.27
CA LEU A 68 10.44 -2.51 0.35
C LEU A 68 11.52 -2.87 1.38
N ARG A 69 12.78 -2.65 1.01
CA ARG A 69 13.96 -3.00 1.82
C ARG A 69 14.64 -1.78 2.42
N SER A 70 14.27 -0.60 1.95
CA SER A 70 14.83 0.68 2.34
C SER A 70 13.75 1.74 2.41
N ILE A 71 14.08 2.87 3.04
CA ILE A 71 13.21 4.06 3.02
C ILE A 71 12.97 4.57 1.60
N SER A 72 13.96 4.47 0.70
CA SER A 72 13.80 4.87 -0.70
C SER A 72 12.73 4.06 -1.41
N ASP A 73 12.69 2.75 -1.18
CA ASP A 73 11.64 1.88 -1.74
C ASP A 73 10.26 2.27 -1.22
N VAL A 74 10.17 2.62 0.07
CA VAL A 74 8.93 3.09 0.70
C VAL A 74 8.47 4.40 0.07
N ILE A 75 9.38 5.36 -0.17
CA ILE A 75 9.05 6.62 -0.85
C ILE A 75 8.59 6.37 -2.29
N HIS A 76 9.21 5.45 -3.01
CA HIS A 76 8.74 5.05 -4.34
C HIS A 76 7.34 4.45 -4.30
N PHE A 77 7.05 3.59 -3.31
CA PHE A 77 5.71 3.05 -3.13
C PHE A 77 4.69 4.15 -2.78
N CYS A 78 5.04 5.11 -1.92
CA CYS A 78 4.21 6.29 -1.64
C CYS A 78 3.90 7.09 -2.92
N SER A 79 4.87 7.25 -3.82
CA SER A 79 4.66 7.89 -5.12
C SER A 79 3.64 7.13 -5.99
N ILE A 80 3.61 5.79 -5.91
CA ILE A 80 2.59 4.97 -6.57
C ILE A 80 1.20 5.26 -5.98
N LEU A 81 1.06 5.36 -4.66
CA LEU A 81 -0.22 5.67 -4.01
C LEU A 81 -0.74 7.05 -4.44
N ILE A 82 0.13 8.06 -4.41
CA ILE A 82 -0.19 9.43 -4.86
C ILE A 82 -0.61 9.45 -6.32
N SER A 83 0.19 8.83 -7.19
CA SER A 83 -0.09 8.80 -8.62
C SER A 83 -1.39 8.04 -8.90
N SER A 84 -1.58 6.89 -8.26
CA SER A 84 -2.78 6.06 -8.42
C SER A 84 -4.04 6.79 -7.98
N SER A 85 -4.00 7.55 -6.88
CA SER A 85 -5.13 8.38 -6.45
C SER A 85 -5.41 9.51 -7.44
N ASN A 86 -4.34 10.21 -7.87
CA ASN A 86 -4.45 11.37 -8.74
C ASN A 86 -4.89 11.03 -10.16
N ILE A 87 -4.51 9.89 -10.74
CA ILE A 87 -4.81 9.59 -12.16
C ILE A 87 -5.97 8.61 -12.35
N ARG A 88 -6.66 8.21 -11.27
CA ARG A 88 -7.73 7.23 -11.35
C ARG A 88 -8.97 7.76 -12.09
N ALA A 89 -9.67 6.86 -12.78
CA ALA A 89 -10.99 7.15 -13.34
C ALA A 89 -12.00 7.44 -12.21
N LYS A 90 -12.78 8.53 -12.33
CA LYS A 90 -13.70 9.02 -11.28
C LYS A 90 -13.01 9.51 -10.01
N ARG A 91 -11.81 10.09 -10.11
CA ARG A 91 -11.25 10.91 -9.02
C ARG A 91 -12.24 12.04 -8.69
N GLN A 92 -12.42 12.35 -7.40
CA GLN A 92 -13.15 13.55 -7.01
C GLN A 92 -12.28 14.76 -7.36
N SER A 93 -12.86 15.73 -8.08
CA SER A 93 -12.23 16.99 -8.48
C SER A 93 -12.22 18.00 -7.35
#